data_AF-A0A2D7XVK6-F1
#
_entry.id   AF-A0A2D7XVK6-F1
#
_cell.length_a   1.000
_cell.length_b   1.000
_cell.length_c   1.000
_cell.angle_alpha   90.00
_cell.angle_beta   90.00
_cell.angle_gamma   90.00
#
_symmetry.space_group_name_H-M   'P 1'
#
loop_
_entity.id
_entity.type
_entity.pdbx_description
1 polymer ?
#
loop_
_entity_poly.entity_id
_entity_poly.type
_entity_poly.pdbx_seq_one_letter_code
_entity_poly.pdbx_strand_id
1 'polypeptide(L)' 'HITEVQADIEGDTYFPDFDEKNWKETATEHVPAGEKDDYPTIYRRLERKA' A
#
# COMPACT_ATOMS: atom_id res chain seq x y z
N HIS A 1 -6.09 -5.76 2.77
CA HIS A 1 -5.02 -5.86 1.76
C HIS A 1 -4.86 -4.49 1.16
N ILE A 2 -3.65 -3.95 1.12
CA ILE A 2 -3.33 -2.64 0.56
C ILE A 2 -2.20 -2.82 -0.45
N THR A 3 -2.29 -2.10 -1.57
CA THR A 3 -1.23 -1.97 -2.56
C THR A 3 -0.86 -0.49 -2.65
N GLU A 4 0.36 -0.16 -2.23
CA GLU A 4 0.87 1.21 -2.22
C GLU A 4 1.79 1.40 -3.43
N VAL A 5 1.29 2.09 -4.45
CA VAL A 5 2.08 2.48 -5.62
C VAL A 5 2.83 3.75 -5.26
N GLN A 6 4.17 3.74 -5.36
CA GLN A 6 5.04 4.86 -5.02
C GLN A 6 5.06 5.88 -6.18
N ALA A 7 3.93 6.54 -6.38
CA ALA A 7 3.74 7.56 -7.40
C ALA A 7 3.06 8.80 -6.80
N ASP A 8 3.50 9.98 -7.24
CA ASP A 8 2.88 11.26 -6.90
C ASP A 8 1.94 11.66 -8.05
N ILE A 9 0.62 11.50 -7.85
CA ILE A 9 -0.39 11.66 -8.90
C ILE A 9 -1.55 12.49 -8.33
N GLU A 10 -2.02 13.46 -9.11
CA GLU A 10 -3.23 14.23 -8.78
C GLU A 10 -4.48 13.36 -8.92
N GLY A 11 -5.38 13.43 -7.94
CA GLY A 11 -6.63 12.70 -7.93
C GLY A 11 -7.72 13.46 -7.18
N ASP A 12 -8.97 13.09 -7.41
CA ASP A 12 -10.15 13.64 -6.76
C ASP A 12 -10.78 12.67 -5.75
N THR A 13 -10.25 11.43 -5.68
CA THR A 13 -10.70 10.36 -4.78
C THR A 13 -9.49 9.75 -4.06
N TYR A 14 -9.61 9.63 -2.73
CA TYR A 14 -8.54 9.16 -1.86
C TYR A 14 -9.00 7.96 -1.03
N PHE A 15 -8.06 7.07 -0.72
CA PHE A 15 -8.28 6.03 0.27
C PHE A 15 -8.54 6.69 1.64
N PRO A 16 -9.51 6.20 2.44
CA PRO A 16 -9.79 6.80 3.73
C PRO A 16 -8.59 6.68 4.67
N ASP A 17 -8.35 7.71 5.48
CA ASP A 17 -7.41 7.62 6.60
C ASP A 17 -7.78 6.44 7.50
N PHE A 18 -6.77 5.64 7.87
CA PHE A 18 -6.93 4.56 8.81
C PHE A 18 -5.85 4.65 9.88
N ASP A 19 -6.23 4.37 11.12
CA ASP A 19 -5.28 4.34 12.23
C ASP A 19 -4.50 3.02 12.20
N GLU A 20 -3.24 3.08 11.75
CA GLU A 20 -2.32 1.95 11.69
C GLU A 20 -2.15 1.25 13.05
N LYS A 21 -2.40 1.93 14.17
CA LYS A 21 -2.34 1.30 15.50
C LYS A 21 -3.36 0.18 15.65
N ASN A 22 -4.51 0.28 14.98
CA ASN A 22 -5.57 -0.73 14.98
C ASN A 22 -5.26 -1.93 14.07
N TRP A 23 -4.17 -1.90 13.32
CA TRP A 23 -3.81 -2.94 12.37
C TRP A 23 -2.46 -3.56 12.72
N LYS A 24 -2.35 -4.87 12.46
CA LYS A 24 -1.11 -5.62 12.52
C LYS A 24 -0.74 -6.01 11.10
N GLU A 25 0.42 -5.55 10.66
CA GLU A 25 1.00 -5.99 9.41
C GLU A 25 1.45 -7.46 9.54
N THR A 26 1.00 -8.29 8.61
CA THR A 26 1.30 -9.73 8.60
C THR A 26 2.08 -10.17 7.37
N ALA A 27 2.10 -9.36 6.32
CA ALA A 27 3.02 -9.54 5.20
C ALA A 27 3.28 -8.20 4.50
N THR A 28 4.52 -8.02 4.04
CA THR A 28 4.94 -6.88 3.23
C THR A 28 5.89 -7.35 2.15
N GLU A 29 5.66 -6.91 0.92
CA GLU A 29 6.51 -7.20 -0.24
C GLU A 29 6.79 -5.92 -1.01
N HIS A 30 8.08 -5.65 -1.25
CA HIS A 30 8.53 -4.50 -2.02
C HIS A 30 8.91 -4.95 -3.43
N VAL A 31 8.22 -4.42 -4.43
CA VAL A 31 8.46 -4.70 -5.84
C VAL A 31 9.00 -3.43 -6.49
N PRO A 32 10.26 -3.42 -6.97
CA PRO A 32 10.78 -2.26 -7.69
C PRO A 32 10.05 -2.07 -9.03
N ALA A 33 10.10 -0.87 -9.57
CA ALA A 33 9.67 -0.63 -10.96
C ALA A 33 10.49 -1.53 -11.92
N GLY A 34 9.86 -1.95 -13.00
CA GLY A 34 10.45 -2.89 -13.96
C GLY A 34 9.86 -2.71 -15.35
N GLU A 35 10.19 -3.62 -16.26
CA GLU A 35 9.79 -3.53 -17.67
C GLU A 35 8.27 -3.50 -17.89
N LYS A 36 7.49 -3.98 -16.93
CA LYS A 36 6.02 -4.02 -16.96
C LYS A 36 5.33 -3.04 -15.99
N ASP A 37 6.09 -2.45 -15.08
CA ASP A 37 5.56 -1.68 -13.95
C ASP A 37 6.33 -0.35 -13.86
N ASP A 38 5.64 0.76 -14.17
CA ASP A 38 6.27 2.08 -14.24
C ASP A 38 6.74 2.62 -12.87
N TYR A 39 6.13 2.15 -11.78
CA TYR A 39 6.37 2.64 -10.43
C TYR A 39 6.67 1.52 -9.43
N PRO A 40 7.57 1.76 -8.45
CA PRO A 40 7.76 0.83 -7.34
C PRO A 40 6.44 0.64 -6.60
N THR A 41 6.16 -0.58 -6.19
CA THR A 41 4.90 -0.94 -5.54
C THR A 41 5.16 -1.76 -4.28
N ILE A 42 4.42 -1.47 -3.22
CA ILE A 42 4.50 -2.20 -1.95
C ILE A 42 3.17 -2.90 -1.71
N TYR A 43 3.20 -4.21 -1.54
CA TYR A 43 2.02 -5.01 -1.20
C TYR A 43 2.01 -5.29 0.30
N ARG A 44 0.95 -4.87 1.00
CA ARG A 44 0.79 -5.08 2.45
C ARG A 44 -0.47 -5.88 2.77
N ARG A 45 -0.32 -6.86 3.64
CA ARG A 45 -1.43 -7.55 4.31
C ARG A 45 -1.50 -7.08 5.75
N LEU A 46 -2.64 -6.53 6.10
CA LEU A 46 -2.95 -5.98 7.41
C LEU A 46 -4.13 -6.77 7.97
N GLU A 47 -4.00 -7.25 9.19
CA GLU A 47 -5.07 -7.87 9.97
C GLU A 47 -5.45 -6.95 11.12
N ARG A 48 -6.74 -6.82 11.39
CA ARG A 48 -7.23 -5.92 12.45
C ARG A 48 -6.83 -6.49 13.81
N LYS A 49 -6.27 -5.64 14.69
CA LYS A 49 -6.00 -6.01 16.07
C LYS A 49 -7.31 -6.15 16.84
N ALA A 50 -7.37 -7.17 17.69
CA ALA A 50 -8.48 -7.41 18.61
C ALA A 50 -8.42 -6.46 19.81
#